data_AF-A0A522U8R3-F1
#
_entry.id   AF-A0A522U8R3-F1
#
_cell.length_a   1.000
_cell.length_b   1.000
_cell.length_c   1.000
_cell.angle_alpha   90.00
_cell.angle_beta   90.00
_cell.angle_gamma   90.00
#
_symmetry.space_group_name_H-M   'P 1'
#
loop_
_entity.id
_entity.type
_entity.pdbx_description
1 polymer ?
#
loop_
_entity_poly.entity_id
_entity_poly.type
_entity_poly.pdbx_seq_one_letter_code
_entity_poly.pdbx_strand_id
1 'polypeptide(L)'
;MPKSTPCSKARAKSSGWSYPAPWRATSLAVAASSPAQQRRDARLERRRRRIAEAALTLFATRGYNLTSVEEIVAQARASKSAFYECFTSKEHCFRELLAEEGGSLIHEVLTQAARGHNHRERLRLGITTFVHSCFERSAVARLLIVESVGLSTGVDAVRHELQGRFAGAVAEEVRHAMLHDPFYADKDPQVFGRAVVGAVSDAVGHFLTHPGVEAESLAAGLCRIFAP
;
A
#
# COMPACT_ATOMS: atom_id res chain seq x y z
N MET A 1 5.32 83.11 -33.24
CA MET A 1 4.17 83.28 -34.16
C MET A 1 4.10 82.04 -35.07
N PRO A 2 2.95 81.56 -35.56
CA PRO A 2 1.55 81.88 -35.26
C PRO A 2 0.64 80.64 -35.04
N LYS A 3 -0.58 80.98 -34.60
CA LYS A 3 -1.88 80.31 -34.61
C LYS A 3 -2.10 79.14 -35.58
N SER A 4 -2.84 78.13 -35.11
CA SER A 4 -3.94 77.50 -35.87
C SER A 4 -4.88 76.66 -34.98
N THR A 5 -6.05 77.20 -34.66
CA THR A 5 -7.32 76.44 -34.53
C THR A 5 -7.77 76.00 -35.95
N PRO A 6 -8.89 75.27 -36.17
CA PRO A 6 -9.64 74.30 -35.36
C PRO A 6 -10.05 73.03 -36.17
N CYS A 7 -10.50 71.95 -35.53
CA CYS A 7 -11.28 70.87 -36.17
C CYS A 7 -11.87 70.00 -35.06
N SER A 8 -13.07 69.43 -35.09
CA SER A 8 -14.30 69.54 -35.88
C SER A 8 -15.34 68.77 -35.06
N LYS A 9 -16.62 69.15 -35.17
CA LYS A 9 -17.72 68.48 -34.46
C LYS A 9 -17.93 67.08 -35.05
N ALA A 10 -17.98 66.05 -34.20
CA ALA A 10 -18.74 64.84 -34.48
C ALA A 10 -19.28 64.23 -33.18
N ARG A 11 -20.60 64.02 -33.17
CA ARG A 11 -21.44 63.58 -32.07
C ARG A 11 -21.64 62.07 -32.21
N ALA A 12 -21.34 61.25 -31.19
CA ALA A 12 -21.95 59.92 -31.04
C ALA A 12 -21.79 59.36 -29.62
N LYS A 13 -22.89 59.49 -28.86
CA LYS A 13 -23.53 58.47 -28.00
C LYS A 13 -22.62 57.48 -27.27
N SER A 14 -22.63 57.63 -25.95
CA SER A 14 -22.19 56.69 -24.91
C SER A 14 -22.47 55.23 -25.26
N SER A 15 -21.41 54.50 -25.63
CA SER A 15 -21.37 53.05 -25.65
C SER A 15 -21.13 52.55 -24.23
N GLY A 16 -22.18 52.00 -23.62
CA GLY A 16 -22.08 51.23 -22.39
C GLY A 16 -21.30 49.94 -22.65
N TRP A 17 -20.05 49.90 -22.20
CA TRP A 17 -19.31 48.65 -22.07
C TRP A 17 -19.75 47.97 -20.76
N SER A 18 -20.75 47.10 -20.87
CA SER A 18 -20.99 46.07 -19.85
C SER A 18 -19.90 45.01 -19.98
N TYR A 19 -19.06 44.90 -18.96
CA TYR A 19 -18.12 43.80 -18.82
C TYR A 19 -18.90 42.46 -18.79
N PRO A 20 -18.50 41.43 -19.55
CA PRO A 20 -19.10 40.11 -19.44
C PRO A 20 -18.78 39.53 -18.05
N ALA A 21 -19.82 39.03 -17.38
CA ALA A 21 -19.75 38.41 -16.07
C ALA A 21 -18.65 37.33 -16.03
N PRO A 22 -17.73 37.38 -15.05
CA PRO A 22 -16.68 36.38 -14.95
C PRO A 22 -17.32 35.08 -14.45
N TRP A 23 -16.83 33.96 -14.99
CA TRP A 23 -16.99 32.61 -14.46
C TRP A 23 -18.42 32.05 -14.35
N ARG A 24 -18.93 31.56 -15.49
CA ARG A 24 -19.65 30.27 -15.47
C ARG A 24 -18.67 29.23 -14.91
N ALA A 25 -18.71 28.97 -13.60
CA ALA A 25 -18.14 27.73 -13.09
C ALA A 25 -18.97 26.59 -13.68
N THR A 26 -18.47 25.98 -14.75
CA THR A 26 -18.72 24.56 -14.97
C THR A 26 -18.11 23.86 -13.77
N SER A 27 -18.87 23.82 -12.67
CA SER A 27 -18.59 22.93 -11.56
C SER A 27 -18.56 21.55 -12.20
N LEU A 28 -17.37 20.97 -12.35
CA LEU A 28 -17.20 19.53 -12.46
C LEU A 28 -17.64 18.98 -11.10
N ALA A 29 -18.95 19.03 -10.85
CA ALA A 29 -19.57 18.15 -9.91
C ALA A 29 -19.19 16.76 -10.40
N VAL A 30 -18.33 16.07 -9.64
CA VAL A 30 -18.20 14.63 -9.74
C VAL A 30 -19.63 14.11 -9.66
N ALA A 31 -20.21 13.76 -10.80
CA ALA A 31 -21.61 13.42 -10.88
C ALA A 31 -21.82 12.24 -9.94
N ALA A 32 -22.52 12.48 -8.82
CA ALA A 32 -22.79 11.44 -7.84
C ALA A 32 -23.43 10.27 -8.58
N SER A 33 -22.82 9.09 -8.50
CA SER A 33 -23.27 7.90 -9.20
C SER A 33 -24.72 7.60 -8.83
N SER A 34 -25.53 7.17 -9.81
CA SER A 34 -26.95 6.90 -9.56
C SER A 34 -27.12 5.78 -8.51
N PRO A 35 -28.24 5.73 -7.77
CA PRO A 35 -28.47 4.66 -6.78
C PRO A 35 -28.40 3.24 -7.38
N ALA A 36 -28.75 3.08 -8.67
CA ALA A 36 -28.60 1.80 -9.37
C ALA A 36 -27.13 1.44 -9.63
N GLN A 37 -26.33 2.43 -10.01
CA GLN A 37 -24.89 2.29 -10.21
C GLN A 37 -24.19 1.92 -8.90
N GLN A 38 -24.49 2.62 -7.81
CA GLN A 38 -23.95 2.33 -6.47
C GLN A 38 -24.27 0.90 -6.01
N ARG A 39 -25.49 0.42 -6.22
CA ARG A 39 -25.88 -0.96 -5.88
C ARG A 39 -25.13 -2.00 -6.72
N ARG A 40 -24.85 -1.69 -7.99
CA ARG A 40 -24.07 -2.56 -8.88
C ARG A 40 -22.63 -2.64 -8.42
N ASP A 41 -22.01 -1.49 -8.15
CA ASP A 41 -20.62 -1.39 -7.73
C ASP A 41 -20.42 -2.07 -6.36
N ALA A 42 -21.33 -1.86 -5.41
CA ALA A 42 -21.30 -2.56 -4.12
C ALA A 42 -21.48 -4.09 -4.26
N ARG A 43 -22.24 -4.56 -5.26
CA ARG A 43 -22.38 -5.99 -5.54
C ARG A 43 -21.13 -6.58 -6.16
N LEU A 44 -20.50 -5.84 -7.07
CA LEU A 44 -19.22 -6.21 -7.68
C LEU A 44 -18.12 -6.29 -6.62
N GLU A 45 -18.06 -5.31 -5.72
CA GLU A 45 -17.07 -5.27 -4.65
C GLU A 45 -17.22 -6.45 -3.67
N ARG A 46 -18.44 -6.73 -3.22
CA ARG A 46 -18.70 -7.91 -2.38
C ARG A 46 -18.29 -9.22 -3.04
N ARG A 47 -18.49 -9.32 -4.36
CA ARG A 47 -18.07 -10.47 -5.15
C ARG A 47 -16.55 -10.55 -5.27
N ARG A 48 -15.90 -9.43 -5.60
CA ARG A 48 -14.44 -9.30 -5.67
C ARG A 48 -13.81 -9.79 -4.38
N ARG A 49 -14.26 -9.26 -3.24
CA ARG A 49 -13.77 -9.63 -1.91
C ARG A 49 -13.94 -11.12 -1.61
N ARG A 50 -15.11 -11.69 -1.90
CA ARG A 50 -15.34 -13.14 -1.67
C ARG A 50 -14.43 -14.04 -2.52
N ILE A 51 -14.16 -13.64 -3.77
CA ILE A 51 -13.25 -14.37 -4.65
C ILE A 51 -11.80 -14.20 -4.15
N ALA A 52 -11.42 -13.00 -3.72
CA ALA A 52 -10.11 -12.70 -3.15
C ALA A 52 -9.85 -13.51 -1.86
N GLU A 53 -10.80 -13.55 -0.93
CA GLU A 53 -10.73 -14.34 0.31
C GLU A 53 -10.53 -15.84 0.03
N ALA A 54 -11.24 -16.39 -0.96
CA ALA A 54 -11.08 -17.78 -1.38
C ALA A 54 -9.70 -18.02 -2.02
N ALA A 55 -9.25 -17.11 -2.88
CA ALA A 55 -7.95 -17.18 -3.52
C ALA A 55 -6.80 -17.09 -2.50
N LEU A 56 -6.87 -16.16 -1.55
CA LEU A 56 -5.92 -16.03 -0.44
C LEU A 56 -5.79 -17.35 0.32
N THR A 57 -6.93 -17.95 0.69
CA THR A 57 -6.94 -19.23 1.42
C THR A 57 -6.26 -20.33 0.62
N LEU A 58 -6.57 -20.47 -0.66
CA LEU A 58 -6.00 -21.52 -1.52
C LEU A 58 -4.50 -21.28 -1.80
N PHE A 59 -4.11 -20.06 -2.13
CA PHE A 59 -2.70 -19.70 -2.32
C PHE A 59 -1.88 -19.96 -1.07
N ALA A 60 -2.39 -19.60 0.11
CA ALA A 60 -1.67 -19.78 1.36
C ALA A 60 -1.57 -21.22 1.85
N THR A 61 -2.41 -22.13 1.33
CA THR A 61 -2.45 -23.55 1.75
C THR A 61 -1.86 -24.51 0.73
N ARG A 62 -2.00 -24.20 -0.56
CA ARG A 62 -1.57 -25.06 -1.67
C ARG A 62 -0.48 -24.43 -2.53
N GLY A 63 -0.24 -23.14 -2.37
CA GLY A 63 0.64 -22.35 -3.20
C GLY A 63 0.01 -21.88 -4.51
N TYR A 64 0.65 -20.90 -5.14
CA TYR A 64 0.13 -20.26 -6.35
C TYR A 64 0.01 -21.23 -7.53
N ASN A 65 1.05 -22.04 -7.77
CA ASN A 65 1.13 -22.91 -8.95
C ASN A 65 0.09 -24.04 -8.93
N LEU A 66 -0.20 -24.60 -7.76
CA LEU A 66 -1.14 -25.71 -7.58
C LEU A 66 -2.60 -25.28 -7.43
N THR A 67 -2.88 -23.98 -7.50
CA THR A 67 -4.23 -23.41 -7.39
C THR A 67 -4.75 -23.00 -8.76
N SER A 68 -5.93 -23.49 -9.14
CA SER A 68 -6.63 -23.13 -10.39
C SER A 68 -7.71 -22.08 -10.17
N VAL A 69 -8.13 -21.39 -11.25
CA VAL A 69 -9.26 -20.44 -11.19
C VAL A 69 -10.55 -21.19 -10.87
N GLU A 70 -10.70 -22.42 -11.38
CA GLU A 70 -11.84 -23.30 -11.14
C GLU A 70 -12.02 -23.61 -9.64
N GLU A 71 -10.93 -23.93 -8.94
CA GLU A 71 -10.96 -24.17 -7.50
C GLU A 71 -11.31 -22.90 -6.71
N ILE A 72 -10.74 -21.75 -7.09
CA ILE A 72 -11.03 -20.46 -6.47
C ILE A 72 -12.52 -20.14 -6.57
N VAL A 73 -13.10 -20.23 -7.77
CA VAL A 73 -14.51 -19.89 -7.96
C VAL A 73 -15.44 -20.91 -7.32
N ALA A 74 -15.06 -22.19 -7.28
CA ALA A 74 -15.81 -23.21 -6.55
C ALA A 74 -15.87 -22.89 -5.05
N GLN A 75 -14.73 -22.57 -4.44
CA GLN A 75 -14.66 -22.18 -3.02
C GLN A 75 -15.41 -20.87 -2.75
N ALA A 76 -15.30 -19.88 -3.65
CA ALA A 76 -16.02 -18.62 -3.54
C ALA A 76 -17.51 -18.69 -3.89
N ARG A 77 -18.04 -19.88 -4.27
CA ARG A 77 -19.40 -20.06 -4.81
C ARG A 77 -19.72 -19.01 -5.89
N ALA A 78 -18.79 -18.87 -6.84
CA ALA A 78 -18.84 -17.93 -7.94
C ALA A 78 -18.72 -18.68 -9.28
N SER A 79 -19.03 -18.00 -10.39
CA SER A 79 -18.78 -18.54 -11.72
C SER A 79 -17.40 -18.12 -12.23
N LYS A 80 -16.89 -18.83 -13.23
CA LYS A 80 -15.67 -18.43 -13.94
C LYS A 80 -15.81 -17.05 -14.60
N SER A 81 -16.99 -16.72 -15.14
CA SER A 81 -17.30 -15.36 -15.63
C SER A 81 -17.17 -14.31 -14.54
N ALA A 82 -17.72 -14.60 -13.35
CA ALA A 82 -17.65 -13.70 -12.20
C ALA A 82 -16.20 -13.45 -11.74
N PHE A 83 -15.28 -14.41 -11.90
CA PHE A 83 -13.85 -14.19 -11.67
C PHE A 83 -13.28 -13.19 -12.66
N TYR A 84 -13.51 -13.40 -13.97
CA TYR A 84 -12.95 -12.53 -15.01
C TYR A 84 -13.60 -11.14 -15.08
N GLU A 85 -14.79 -10.96 -14.50
CA GLU A 85 -15.36 -9.64 -14.23
C GLU A 85 -14.59 -8.87 -13.14
N CYS A 86 -13.93 -9.58 -12.21
CA CYS A 86 -13.16 -8.99 -11.12
C CYS A 86 -11.65 -8.90 -11.45
N PHE A 87 -11.06 -9.96 -11.99
CA PHE A 87 -9.62 -10.09 -12.19
C PHE A 87 -9.31 -10.55 -13.61
N THR A 88 -8.34 -9.90 -14.25
CA THR A 88 -7.96 -10.23 -15.64
C THR A 88 -7.22 -11.56 -15.76
N SER A 89 -6.58 -12.02 -14.68
CA SER A 89 -5.89 -13.31 -14.60
C SER A 89 -5.74 -13.78 -13.14
N LYS A 90 -5.30 -15.04 -12.96
CA LYS A 90 -4.91 -15.57 -11.64
C LYS A 90 -3.76 -14.75 -11.03
N GLU A 91 -2.79 -14.35 -11.86
CA GLU A 91 -1.67 -13.51 -11.43
C GLU A 91 -2.14 -12.11 -11.01
N HIS A 92 -3.08 -11.52 -11.75
CA HIS A 92 -3.67 -10.24 -11.39
C HIS A 92 -4.36 -10.30 -10.02
N CYS A 93 -5.15 -11.37 -9.78
CA CYS A 93 -5.74 -11.63 -8.47
C CYS A 93 -4.68 -11.76 -7.36
N PHE A 94 -3.60 -12.51 -7.62
CA PHE A 94 -2.51 -12.67 -6.65
C PHE A 94 -1.79 -11.35 -6.35
N ARG A 95 -1.47 -10.54 -7.38
CA ARG A 95 -0.78 -9.25 -7.22
C ARG A 95 -1.61 -8.25 -6.42
N GLU A 96 -2.92 -8.22 -6.65
CA GLU A 96 -3.81 -7.36 -5.87
C GLU A 96 -3.91 -7.81 -4.41
N LEU A 97 -4.08 -9.11 -4.16
CA LEU A 97 -4.05 -9.66 -2.80
C LEU A 97 -2.73 -9.30 -2.09
N LEU A 98 -1.61 -9.46 -2.79
CA LEU A 98 -0.29 -9.12 -2.27
C LEU A 98 -0.19 -7.63 -1.89
N ALA A 99 -0.67 -6.75 -2.77
CA ALA A 99 -0.66 -5.30 -2.53
C ALA A 99 -1.60 -4.86 -1.41
N GLU A 100 -2.81 -5.43 -1.34
CA GLU A 100 -3.83 -5.11 -0.34
C GLU A 100 -3.39 -5.58 1.05
N GLU A 101 -3.04 -6.86 1.19
CA GLU A 101 -2.61 -7.44 2.47
C GLU A 101 -1.29 -6.83 2.94
N GLY A 102 -0.34 -6.64 2.03
CA GLY A 102 0.93 -5.99 2.33
C GLY A 102 0.75 -4.52 2.73
N GLY A 103 -0.13 -3.79 2.05
CA GLY A 103 -0.47 -2.41 2.39
C GLY A 103 -1.13 -2.28 3.77
N SER A 104 -2.05 -3.19 4.09
CA SER A 104 -2.70 -3.29 5.40
C SER A 104 -1.69 -3.56 6.52
N LEU A 105 -0.79 -4.54 6.31
CA LEU A 105 0.28 -4.85 7.27
C LEU A 105 1.23 -3.66 7.48
N ILE A 106 1.64 -2.97 6.41
CA ILE A 106 2.45 -1.75 6.52
C ILE A 106 1.72 -0.70 7.37
N HIS A 107 0.44 -0.45 7.11
CA HIS A 107 -0.33 0.55 7.85
C HIS A 107 -0.40 0.23 9.34
N GLU A 108 -0.68 -1.02 9.69
CA GLU A 108 -0.73 -1.51 11.07
C GLU A 108 0.61 -1.32 11.78
N VAL A 109 1.70 -1.80 11.17
CA VAL A 109 3.05 -1.72 11.74
C VAL A 109 3.46 -0.27 11.95
N LEU A 110 3.25 0.61 10.98
CA LEU A 110 3.63 2.03 11.11
C LEU A 110 2.78 2.75 12.16
N THR A 111 1.50 2.39 12.27
CA THR A 111 0.60 2.95 13.28
C THR A 111 0.99 2.53 14.70
N GLN A 112 1.40 1.28 14.90
CA GLN A 112 1.91 0.83 16.20
C GLN A 112 3.29 1.43 16.50
N ALA A 113 4.20 1.44 15.53
CA ALA A 113 5.52 2.04 15.67
C ALA A 113 5.44 3.51 16.10
N ALA A 114 4.52 4.30 15.53
CA ALA A 114 4.34 5.71 15.86
C ALA A 114 3.96 6.00 17.33
N ARG A 115 3.58 4.98 18.11
CA ARG A 115 3.28 5.11 19.54
C ARG A 115 4.53 5.22 20.42
N GLY A 116 5.69 4.81 19.90
CA GLY A 116 6.94 4.84 20.65
C GLY A 116 7.47 6.26 20.88
N HIS A 117 7.99 6.50 22.07
CA HIS A 117 8.43 7.83 22.52
C HIS A 117 9.78 8.24 21.94
N ASN A 118 10.60 7.28 21.49
CA ASN A 118 11.90 7.51 20.86
C ASN A 118 12.15 6.52 19.70
N HIS A 119 13.17 6.78 18.89
CA HIS A 119 13.51 5.98 17.70
C HIS A 119 13.63 4.48 17.96
N ARG A 120 14.31 4.13 19.06
CA ARG A 120 14.55 2.74 19.47
C ARG A 120 13.25 2.03 19.83
N GLU A 121 12.38 2.70 20.58
CA GLU A 121 11.05 2.17 20.91
C GLU A 121 10.18 2.03 19.66
N ARG A 122 10.20 2.99 18.74
CA ARG A 122 9.45 2.90 17.48
C ARG A 122 9.90 1.72 16.61
N LEU A 123 11.21 1.49 16.50
CA LEU A 123 11.75 0.31 15.80
C LEU A 123 11.37 -1.00 16.51
N ARG A 124 11.46 -1.05 17.84
CA ARG A 124 11.03 -2.22 18.63
C ARG A 124 9.56 -2.54 18.43
N LEU A 125 8.69 -1.54 18.53
CA LEU A 125 7.25 -1.70 18.30
C LEU A 125 6.99 -2.14 16.86
N GLY A 126 7.64 -1.53 15.87
CA GLY A 126 7.49 -1.93 14.47
C GLY A 126 7.89 -3.38 14.20
N ILE A 127 9.06 -3.81 14.67
CA ILE A 127 9.54 -5.20 14.52
C ILE A 127 8.59 -6.15 15.24
N THR A 128 8.21 -5.83 16.47
CA THR A 128 7.32 -6.67 17.30
C THR A 128 5.96 -6.82 16.63
N THR A 129 5.33 -5.73 16.22
CA THR A 129 4.05 -5.78 15.49
C THR A 129 4.19 -6.62 14.23
N PHE A 130 5.20 -6.39 13.38
CA PHE A 130 5.36 -7.17 12.15
C PHE A 130 5.45 -8.67 12.43
N VAL A 131 6.29 -9.08 13.39
CA VAL A 131 6.48 -10.50 13.74
C VAL A 131 5.18 -11.10 14.27
N HIS A 132 4.51 -10.46 15.23
CA HIS A 132 3.25 -10.94 15.79
C HIS A 132 2.16 -11.06 14.72
N SER A 133 1.97 -10.00 13.92
CA SER A 133 1.01 -9.96 12.82
C SER A 133 1.23 -11.10 11.81
N CYS A 134 2.49 -11.47 11.54
CA CYS A 134 2.83 -12.57 10.64
C CYS A 134 2.52 -13.95 11.23
N PHE A 135 2.75 -14.14 12.53
CA PHE A 135 2.46 -15.41 13.20
C PHE A 135 0.95 -15.61 13.37
N GLU A 136 0.21 -14.56 13.77
CA GLU A 136 -1.25 -14.59 13.89
C GLU A 136 -1.95 -14.85 12.55
N ARG A 137 -1.45 -14.23 11.47
CA ARG A 137 -1.97 -14.36 10.10
C ARG A 137 -0.99 -15.12 9.21
N SER A 138 -0.61 -16.32 9.62
CA SER A 138 0.39 -17.13 8.91
C SER A 138 0.08 -17.36 7.43
N ALA A 139 -1.19 -17.38 7.04
CA ALA A 139 -1.61 -17.48 5.63
C ALA A 139 -1.19 -16.26 4.81
N VAL A 140 -1.44 -15.05 5.33
CA VAL A 140 -1.04 -13.79 4.72
C VAL A 140 0.48 -13.67 4.69
N ALA A 141 1.15 -14.05 5.78
CA ALA A 141 2.61 -14.03 5.85
C ALA A 141 3.26 -15.00 4.86
N ARG A 142 2.74 -16.22 4.70
CA ARG A 142 3.18 -17.17 3.67
C ARG A 142 3.02 -16.59 2.26
N LEU A 143 1.88 -15.94 1.98
CA LEU A 143 1.67 -15.27 0.70
C LEU A 143 2.70 -14.17 0.44
N LEU A 144 2.94 -13.30 1.43
CA LEU A 144 3.83 -12.15 1.33
C LEU A 144 5.31 -12.55 1.22
N ILE A 145 5.74 -13.53 2.00
CA ILE A 145 7.16 -13.84 2.23
C ILE A 145 7.64 -15.05 1.42
N VAL A 146 6.78 -16.05 1.20
CA VAL A 146 7.17 -17.33 0.58
C VAL A 146 6.65 -17.45 -0.85
N GLU A 147 5.33 -17.41 -1.04
CA GLU A 147 4.71 -17.67 -2.36
C GLU A 147 4.99 -16.58 -3.40
N SER A 148 5.26 -15.36 -2.97
CA SER A 148 5.57 -14.25 -3.86
C SER A 148 6.96 -14.34 -4.49
N VAL A 149 7.86 -15.18 -3.96
CA VAL A 149 9.28 -15.23 -4.36
C VAL A 149 9.47 -15.91 -5.71
N GLY A 150 9.97 -15.16 -6.70
CA GLY A 150 10.33 -15.69 -8.02
C GLY A 150 9.13 -16.15 -8.87
N LEU A 151 7.90 -15.75 -8.50
CA LEU A 151 6.68 -16.17 -9.19
C LEU A 151 6.56 -15.53 -10.57
N SER A 152 6.75 -14.21 -10.66
CA SER A 152 6.78 -13.45 -11.91
C SER A 152 7.42 -12.07 -11.66
N THR A 153 7.86 -11.41 -12.74
CA THR A 153 8.37 -10.03 -12.66
C THR A 153 7.33 -9.05 -12.11
N GLY A 154 6.04 -9.25 -12.43
CA GLY A 154 4.95 -8.42 -11.94
C GLY A 154 4.67 -8.62 -10.45
N VAL A 155 4.83 -9.83 -9.93
CA VAL A 155 4.73 -10.14 -8.50
C VAL A 155 5.97 -9.64 -7.74
N ASP A 156 7.16 -9.86 -8.30
CA ASP A 156 8.42 -9.37 -7.73
C ASP A 156 8.41 -7.84 -7.58
N ALA A 157 7.85 -7.12 -8.55
CA ALA A 157 7.72 -5.66 -8.48
C ALA A 157 6.87 -5.22 -7.26
N VAL A 158 5.72 -5.87 -7.04
CA VAL A 158 4.85 -5.57 -5.89
C VAL A 158 5.55 -5.94 -4.58
N ARG A 159 6.22 -7.10 -4.51
CA ARG A 159 7.00 -7.49 -3.32
C ARG A 159 8.09 -6.47 -2.99
N HIS A 160 8.87 -6.05 -3.99
CA HIS A 160 9.95 -5.08 -3.80
C HIS A 160 9.41 -3.70 -3.40
N GLU A 161 8.25 -3.29 -3.93
CA GLU A 161 7.59 -2.05 -3.51
C GLU A 161 7.21 -2.10 -2.01
N LEU A 162 6.56 -3.18 -1.57
CA LEU A 162 6.17 -3.36 -0.17
C LEU A 162 7.39 -3.38 0.77
N GLN A 163 8.43 -4.14 0.42
CA GLN A 163 9.68 -4.18 1.17
C GLN A 163 10.38 -2.80 1.18
N GLY A 164 10.34 -2.10 0.05
CA GLY A 164 10.88 -0.74 -0.09
C GLY A 164 10.18 0.27 0.82
N ARG A 165 8.86 0.17 0.98
CA ARG A 165 8.09 1.02 1.90
C ARG A 165 8.50 0.80 3.36
N PHE A 166 8.66 -0.45 3.80
CA PHE A 166 9.18 -0.73 5.15
C PHE A 166 10.62 -0.23 5.32
N ALA A 167 11.50 -0.51 4.35
CA ALA A 167 12.90 -0.10 4.41
C ALA A 167 13.04 1.43 4.45
N GLY A 168 12.20 2.14 3.68
CA GLY A 168 12.13 3.60 3.69
C GLY A 168 11.68 4.18 5.03
N ALA A 169 10.67 3.57 5.66
CA ALA A 169 10.22 4.00 6.99
C ALA A 169 11.32 3.78 8.06
N VAL A 170 12.01 2.64 8.03
CA VAL A 170 13.15 2.38 8.93
C VAL A 170 14.29 3.35 8.66
N ALA A 171 14.61 3.63 7.39
CA ALA A 171 15.67 4.58 7.03
C ALA A 171 15.36 6.00 7.52
N GLU A 172 14.10 6.43 7.49
CA GLU A 172 13.69 7.72 8.04
C GLU A 172 13.89 7.77 9.56
N GLU A 173 13.46 6.73 10.27
CA GLU A 173 13.67 6.63 11.71
C GLU A 173 15.14 6.67 12.09
N VAL A 174 16.00 5.95 11.35
CA VAL A 174 17.45 5.97 11.55
C VAL A 174 18.01 7.37 11.30
N ARG A 175 17.61 8.06 10.21
CA ARG A 175 18.12 9.41 9.91
C ARG A 175 17.83 10.39 11.04
N HIS A 176 16.66 10.31 11.65
CA HIS A 176 16.34 11.13 12.81
C HIS A 176 17.14 10.70 14.06
N ALA A 177 17.37 9.40 14.24
CA ALA A 177 18.11 8.87 15.38
C ALA A 177 19.61 9.20 15.37
N MET A 178 20.22 9.37 14.19
CA MET A 178 21.67 9.60 14.03
C MET A 178 22.20 10.79 14.84
N LEU A 179 21.36 11.79 15.11
CA LEU A 179 21.74 12.99 15.87
C LEU A 179 21.69 12.79 17.40
N HIS A 180 21.02 11.73 17.87
CA HIS A 180 20.60 11.60 19.27
C HIS A 180 20.92 10.25 19.90
N ASP A 181 21.20 9.22 19.10
CA ASP A 181 21.49 7.87 19.58
C ASP A 181 22.81 7.35 18.96
N PRO A 182 23.88 7.16 19.76
CA PRO A 182 25.18 6.72 19.29
C PRO A 182 25.17 5.38 18.55
N PHE A 183 24.17 4.51 18.78
CA PHE A 183 24.07 3.24 18.07
C PHE A 183 23.83 3.41 16.57
N TYR A 184 23.10 4.46 16.18
CA TYR A 184 22.73 4.71 14.78
C TYR A 184 23.66 5.72 14.08
N ALA A 185 24.50 6.45 14.82
CA ALA A 185 25.26 7.60 14.33
C ALA A 185 26.17 7.32 13.12
N ASP A 186 26.70 6.10 13.01
CA ASP A 186 27.62 5.64 11.95
C ASP A 186 26.94 4.76 10.88
N LYS A 187 25.62 4.56 10.96
CA LYS A 187 24.90 3.67 10.06
C LYS A 187 24.47 4.40 8.79
N ASP A 188 24.60 3.76 7.64
CA ASP A 188 23.90 4.21 6.43
C ASP A 188 22.40 3.88 6.57
N PRO A 189 21.50 4.88 6.56
CA PRO A 189 20.08 4.63 6.82
C PRO A 189 19.41 3.70 5.80
N GLN A 190 19.82 3.77 4.54
CA GLN A 190 19.23 2.96 3.46
C GLN A 190 19.68 1.50 3.56
N VAL A 191 20.97 1.28 3.81
CA VAL A 191 21.52 -0.06 4.03
C VAL A 191 20.93 -0.67 5.30
N PHE A 192 20.85 0.10 6.38
CA PHE A 192 20.26 -0.35 7.64
C PHE A 192 18.79 -0.73 7.46
N GLY A 193 17.99 0.11 6.81
CA GLY A 193 16.57 -0.16 6.55
C GLY A 193 16.36 -1.45 5.75
N ARG A 194 17.15 -1.68 4.70
CA ARG A 194 17.10 -2.92 3.92
C ARG A 194 17.56 -4.14 4.73
N ALA A 195 18.60 -4.00 5.53
CA ALA A 195 19.11 -5.08 6.39
C ALA A 195 18.08 -5.53 7.43
N VAL A 196 17.40 -4.57 8.08
CA VAL A 196 16.29 -4.86 9.01
C VAL A 196 15.18 -5.62 8.30
N VAL A 197 14.68 -5.09 7.17
CA VAL A 197 13.58 -5.73 6.43
C VAL A 197 13.96 -7.12 5.94
N GLY A 198 15.16 -7.28 5.40
CA GLY A 198 15.67 -8.57 4.93
C GLY A 198 15.77 -9.60 6.06
N ALA A 199 16.44 -9.26 7.16
CA ALA A 199 16.65 -10.18 8.28
C ALA A 199 15.34 -10.54 8.98
N VAL A 200 14.44 -9.57 9.19
CA VAL A 200 13.13 -9.82 9.82
C VAL A 200 12.27 -10.70 8.91
N SER A 201 12.20 -10.40 7.60
CA SER A 201 11.39 -11.18 6.66
C SER A 201 11.90 -12.61 6.51
N ASP A 202 13.22 -12.79 6.41
CA ASP A 202 13.86 -14.11 6.31
C ASP A 202 13.61 -14.95 7.58
N ALA A 203 13.87 -14.37 8.76
CA ALA A 203 13.65 -15.06 10.02
C ALA A 203 12.19 -15.47 10.22
N VAL A 204 11.24 -14.57 9.92
CA VAL A 204 9.81 -14.90 9.96
C VAL A 204 9.46 -16.00 8.96
N GLY A 205 9.94 -15.91 7.70
CA GLY A 205 9.70 -16.94 6.69
C GLY A 205 10.22 -18.32 7.11
N HIS A 206 11.41 -18.36 7.71
CA HIS A 206 11.99 -19.59 8.25
C HIS A 206 11.13 -20.17 9.39
N PHE A 207 10.84 -19.39 10.43
CA PHE A 207 10.12 -19.91 11.61
C PHE A 207 8.62 -20.14 11.40
N LEU A 208 8.03 -19.58 10.34
CA LEU A 208 6.67 -19.97 9.90
C LEU A 208 6.62 -21.38 9.29
N THR A 209 7.74 -21.87 8.75
CA THR A 209 7.85 -23.19 8.12
C THR A 209 8.57 -24.22 8.98
N HIS A 210 9.33 -23.76 9.98
CA HIS A 210 10.09 -24.57 10.94
C HIS A 210 9.69 -24.15 12.36
N PRO A 211 8.52 -24.59 12.85
CA PRO A 211 8.02 -24.17 14.16
C PRO A 211 8.96 -24.64 15.28
N GLY A 212 9.24 -23.75 16.22
CA GLY A 212 10.18 -23.97 17.31
C GLY A 212 10.54 -22.71 18.10
N VAL A 213 10.11 -21.54 17.63
CA VAL A 213 10.30 -20.25 18.30
C VAL A 213 8.96 -19.52 18.36
N GLU A 214 8.61 -19.03 19.55
CA GLU A 214 7.44 -18.18 19.76
C GLU A 214 7.66 -16.78 19.16
N ALA A 215 6.59 -16.15 18.67
CA ALA A 215 6.63 -14.83 18.04
C ALA A 215 7.33 -13.78 18.93
N GLU A 216 6.99 -13.76 20.22
CA GLU A 216 7.58 -12.85 21.20
C GLU A 216 9.10 -13.05 21.34
N SER A 217 9.55 -14.30 21.40
CA SER A 217 10.98 -14.63 21.52
C SER A 217 11.76 -14.22 20.27
N LEU A 218 11.18 -14.45 19.09
CA LEU A 218 11.77 -14.02 17.81
C LEU A 218 11.85 -12.49 17.73
N ALA A 219 10.75 -11.79 18.03
CA ALA A 219 10.71 -10.33 18.03
C ALA A 219 11.74 -9.73 18.99
N ALA A 220 11.83 -10.26 20.23
CA ALA A 220 12.79 -9.81 21.21
C ALA A 220 14.25 -10.03 20.75
N GLY A 221 14.52 -11.15 20.07
CA GLY A 221 15.82 -11.43 19.46
C GLY A 221 16.21 -10.41 18.38
N LEU A 222 15.30 -10.16 17.44
CA LEU A 222 15.51 -9.18 16.36
C LEU A 222 15.66 -7.75 16.93
N CYS A 223 14.88 -7.39 17.95
CA CYS A 223 15.00 -6.10 18.63
C CYS A 223 16.37 -5.92 19.27
N ARG A 224 16.95 -6.94 19.92
CA ARG A 224 18.30 -6.84 20.50
C ARG A 224 19.39 -6.55 19.45
N ILE A 225 19.18 -6.97 18.21
CA ILE A 225 20.12 -6.77 17.10
C ILE A 225 19.98 -5.35 16.53
N PHE A 226 18.74 -4.94 16.22
CA PHE A 226 18.48 -3.74 15.42
C PHE A 226 18.06 -2.51 16.22
N ALA A 227 17.66 -2.69 17.47
CA ALA A 227 17.24 -1.61 18.36
C ALA A 227 17.59 -2.00 19.81
N PRO A 228 18.88 -2.13 20.17
CA PRO A 228 19.34 -2.74 21.42
C PRO A 228 18.72 -2.13 22.67
#